data_AF-A0A937RCJ1-F1
#
_entry.id   AF-A0A937RCJ1-F1
#
_cell.length_a   1.000
_cell.length_b   1.000
_cell.length_c   1.000
_cell.angle_alpha   90.00
_cell.angle_beta   90.00
_cell.angle_gamma   90.00
#
_symmetry.space_group_name_H-M   'P 1'
#
loop_
_entity.id
_entity.type
_entity.pdbx_description
1 polymer ?
#
loop_
_entity_poly.entity_id
_entity_poly.type
_entity_poly.pdbx_seq_one_letter_code
_entity_poly.pdbx_strand_id
1 'polypeptide(L)'
;MAKLPKFLADYTERRGFSTEVSEVTDLSAALRRVTFESPSLCAQEFSPCDVTAFRVSDNDFRHYTPEWIDRDKGRASILFHRHHDPKAPGITLVDALRPGNEITWCGVGSAKSFRWTSPAAAVALGDATTVGLMVALAERARAEGRSFLAVLELDAADCSAAQTLLPDAVVLPAKEEPGTALDDWVASATFDDFTPEAIYLAGHGQSIQRQRQALSSRHGLDRKSIRTQPYWATGKVGL
;
A
#
# COMPACT_ATOMS: atom_id res chain seq x y z
N MET A 1 6.90 5.82 11.92
CA MET A 1 7.95 5.62 12.92
C MET A 1 8.15 6.81 13.84
N ALA A 2 8.49 6.53 15.10
CA ALA A 2 9.21 7.48 15.94
C ALA A 2 10.58 7.79 15.31
N LYS A 3 11.06 9.03 15.42
CA LYS A 3 12.37 9.43 14.89
C LYS A 3 13.46 8.52 15.45
N LEU A 4 14.28 7.98 14.56
CA LEU A 4 15.45 7.19 14.95
C LEU A 4 16.62 8.14 15.21
N PRO A 5 17.43 7.91 16.25
CA PRO A 5 18.75 8.54 16.35
C PRO A 5 19.55 8.34 15.05
N LYS A 6 20.22 9.38 14.55
CA LYS A 6 20.92 9.38 13.26
C LYS A 6 21.83 8.16 13.04
N PHE A 7 22.57 7.74 14.07
CA PHE A 7 23.45 6.59 13.96
C PHE A 7 22.71 5.26 13.70
N LEU A 8 21.48 5.10 14.22
CA LEU A 8 20.62 3.94 13.94
C LEU A 8 19.99 4.04 12.54
N ALA A 9 19.64 5.26 12.11
CA ALA A 9 19.18 5.50 10.74
C ALA A 9 20.27 5.13 9.72
N ASP A 10 21.50 5.61 9.94
CA ASP A 10 22.65 5.30 9.08
C ASP A 10 22.97 3.79 9.09
N TYR A 11 22.83 3.11 10.24
CA TYR A 11 23.03 1.66 10.33
C TYR A 11 21.98 0.88 9.53
N THR A 12 20.72 1.31 9.59
CA THR A 12 19.62 0.69 8.85
C THR A 12 19.82 0.86 7.35
N GLU A 13 20.17 2.07 6.91
CA GLU A 13 20.46 2.35 5.51
C GLU A 13 21.66 1.54 4.99
N ARG A 14 22.73 1.40 5.79
CA ARG A 14 23.90 0.55 5.43
C ARG A 14 23.58 -0.93 5.23
N ARG A 15 22.46 -1.42 5.79
CA ARG A 15 21.98 -2.79 5.58
C ARG A 15 21.05 -2.94 4.37
N GLY A 16 20.59 -1.83 3.81
CA GLY A 16 19.89 -1.81 2.54
C GLY A 16 20.83 -2.06 1.36
N PHE A 17 20.27 -1.98 0.16
CA PHE A 17 21.03 -2.04 -1.09
C PHE A 17 20.67 -0.86 -1.98
N SER A 18 21.63 -0.41 -2.79
CA SER A 18 21.39 0.68 -3.73
C SER A 18 20.48 0.22 -4.88
N THR A 19 19.58 1.09 -5.27
CA THR A 19 18.72 0.96 -6.43
C THR A 19 18.77 2.25 -7.23
N GLU A 20 18.70 2.14 -8.55
CA GLU A 20 18.58 3.29 -9.44
C GLU A 20 17.13 3.43 -9.89
N VAL A 21 16.60 4.65 -9.90
CA VAL A 21 15.32 4.95 -10.53
C VAL A 21 15.49 4.82 -12.04
N SER A 22 14.80 3.86 -12.65
CA SER A 22 14.83 3.65 -14.11
C SER A 22 13.72 4.43 -14.82
N GLU A 23 12.56 4.61 -14.17
CA GLU A 23 11.37 5.19 -14.78
C GLU A 23 10.51 5.91 -13.74
N VAL A 24 9.88 7.02 -14.16
CA VAL A 24 8.87 7.74 -13.37
C VAL A 24 7.68 8.05 -14.28
N THR A 25 6.50 7.60 -13.88
CA THR A 25 5.25 7.81 -14.62
C THR A 25 4.20 8.39 -13.69
N ASP A 26 3.70 9.58 -14.01
CA ASP A 26 2.52 10.16 -13.35
C ASP A 26 1.27 9.55 -13.99
N LEU A 27 0.54 8.74 -13.22
CA LEU A 27 -0.70 8.10 -13.66
C LEU A 27 -1.90 9.02 -13.48
N SER A 28 -1.80 9.93 -12.51
CA SER A 28 -2.73 11.02 -12.23
C SER A 28 -2.00 12.14 -11.48
N ALA A 29 -2.73 13.13 -10.98
CA ALA A 29 -2.12 14.21 -10.20
C ALA A 29 -1.52 13.69 -8.88
N ALA A 30 -2.20 12.75 -8.20
CA ALA A 30 -1.77 12.22 -6.92
C ALA A 30 -1.16 10.80 -6.99
N LEU A 31 -1.20 10.10 -8.12
CA LEU A 31 -0.61 8.76 -8.25
C LEU A 31 0.61 8.78 -9.16
N ARG A 32 1.77 8.44 -8.59
CA ARG A 32 3.05 8.32 -9.31
C ARG A 32 3.59 6.92 -9.18
N ARG A 33 3.88 6.28 -10.31
CA ARG A 33 4.65 5.04 -10.39
C ARG A 33 6.13 5.38 -10.54
N VAL A 34 6.97 4.76 -9.73
CA VAL A 34 8.42 4.80 -9.90
C VAL A 34 8.94 3.38 -10.00
N THR A 35 9.72 3.11 -11.04
CA THR A 35 10.40 1.83 -11.25
C THR A 35 11.87 1.97 -10.87
N PHE A 36 12.36 0.96 -10.17
CA PHE A 36 13.71 0.86 -9.64
C PHE A 36 14.40 -0.37 -10.20
N GLU A 37 15.70 -0.27 -10.39
CA GLU A 37 16.58 -1.31 -10.92
C GLU A 37 17.76 -1.56 -9.98
N SER A 38 18.02 -2.84 -9.72
CA SER A 38 19.21 -3.30 -9.00
C SER A 38 19.37 -4.82 -9.14
N PRO A 39 20.59 -5.32 -9.38
CA PRO A 39 20.87 -6.76 -9.30
C PRO A 39 20.48 -7.37 -7.94
N SER A 40 20.49 -6.57 -6.86
CA SER A 40 20.10 -7.03 -5.52
C SER A 40 18.60 -7.38 -5.41
N LEU A 41 17.77 -6.86 -6.32
CA LEU A 41 16.34 -7.18 -6.37
C LEU A 41 16.09 -8.63 -6.84
N CYS A 42 17.01 -9.22 -7.59
CA CYS A 42 16.92 -10.63 -8.02
C CYS A 42 16.88 -11.61 -6.84
N ALA A 43 17.59 -11.27 -5.76
CA ALA A 43 17.67 -12.08 -4.55
C ALA A 43 16.50 -11.84 -3.57
N GLN A 44 15.64 -10.84 -3.80
CA GLN A 44 14.56 -10.54 -2.88
C GLN A 44 13.36 -11.46 -3.11
N GLU A 45 12.96 -12.17 -2.06
CA GLU A 45 11.64 -12.79 -2.02
C GLU A 45 10.59 -11.72 -1.76
N PHE A 46 9.46 -11.81 -2.45
CA PHE A 46 8.37 -10.84 -2.34
C PHE A 46 7.03 -11.55 -2.21
N SER A 47 6.33 -11.21 -1.16
CA SER A 47 4.91 -11.48 -0.96
C SER A 47 4.14 -10.15 -0.99
N PRO A 48 2.87 -10.14 -1.45
CA PRO A 48 2.00 -9.03 -1.16
C PRO A 48 1.98 -8.75 0.34
N CYS A 49 1.79 -7.48 0.69
CA CYS A 49 1.94 -6.90 2.04
C CYS A 49 3.38 -6.64 2.49
N ASP A 50 4.41 -7.12 1.79
CA ASP A 50 5.77 -6.73 2.11
C ASP A 50 6.00 -5.25 1.77
N VAL A 51 6.74 -4.56 2.64
CA VAL A 51 7.12 -3.16 2.47
C VAL A 51 8.62 -3.02 2.40
N THR A 52 9.06 -1.98 1.72
CA THR A 52 10.41 -1.41 1.84
C THR A 52 10.34 -0.10 2.59
N ALA A 53 11.48 0.35 3.13
CA ALA A 53 11.61 1.68 3.69
C ALA A 53 12.58 2.54 2.87
N PHE A 54 12.23 3.82 2.70
CA PHE A 54 13.13 4.84 2.19
C PHE A 54 13.38 5.92 3.24
N ARG A 55 14.61 6.41 3.30
CA ARG A 55 14.98 7.52 4.17
C ARG A 55 14.38 8.81 3.60
N VAL A 56 13.59 9.52 4.39
CA VAL A 56 12.94 10.77 3.99
C VAL A 56 13.51 12.00 4.71
N SER A 57 14.30 11.79 5.75
CA SER A 57 15.10 12.82 6.43
C SER A 57 16.25 12.18 7.22
N ASP A 58 17.08 13.00 7.89
CA ASP A 58 18.18 12.52 8.72
C ASP A 58 17.80 11.41 9.71
N ASN A 59 16.59 11.45 10.26
CA ASN A 59 16.19 10.62 11.39
C ASN A 59 14.88 9.86 11.12
N ASP A 60 14.46 9.77 9.86
CA ASP A 60 13.12 9.29 9.53
C ASP A 60 13.05 8.49 8.24
N PHE A 61 12.22 7.45 8.26
CA PHE A 61 11.98 6.53 7.15
C PHE A 61 10.48 6.44 6.85
N ARG A 62 10.13 6.19 5.59
CA ARG A 62 8.74 5.88 5.21
C ARG A 62 8.68 4.53 4.52
N HIS A 63 7.66 3.77 4.91
CA HIS A 63 7.38 2.46 4.34
C HIS A 63 6.51 2.62 3.10
N TYR A 64 6.86 1.89 2.06
CA TYR A 64 6.11 1.82 0.83
C TYR A 64 6.00 0.36 0.38
N THR A 65 4.85 0.01 -0.18
CA THR A 65 4.56 -1.32 -0.68
C THR A 65 4.95 -1.39 -2.15
N PRO A 66 5.90 -2.27 -2.54
CA PRO A 66 6.11 -2.59 -3.95
C PRO A 66 4.82 -3.16 -4.53
N GLU A 67 4.39 -2.65 -5.69
CA GLU A 67 3.27 -3.26 -6.39
C GLU A 67 3.70 -4.55 -7.11
N TRP A 68 4.98 -4.64 -7.50
CA TRP A 68 5.61 -5.86 -8.00
C TRP A 68 7.14 -5.82 -7.86
N ILE A 69 7.76 -7.00 -7.88
CA ILE A 69 9.20 -7.23 -8.02
C ILE A 69 9.44 -8.30 -9.10
N ASP A 70 10.12 -7.94 -10.19
CA ASP A 70 10.59 -8.82 -11.25
C ASP A 70 12.01 -9.27 -10.90
N ARG A 71 12.10 -10.46 -10.31
CA ARG A 71 13.37 -11.04 -9.86
C ARG A 71 14.29 -11.43 -11.00
N ASP A 72 13.75 -11.72 -12.18
CA ASP A 72 14.57 -12.14 -13.32
C ASP A 72 15.32 -10.94 -13.91
N LYS A 73 14.70 -9.76 -13.87
CA LYS A 73 15.29 -8.51 -14.38
C LYS A 73 15.90 -7.62 -13.30
N GLY A 74 15.70 -7.94 -12.03
CA GLY A 74 16.13 -7.09 -10.92
C GLY A 74 15.40 -5.74 -10.94
N ARG A 75 14.10 -5.76 -11.22
CA ARG A 75 13.24 -4.56 -11.28
C ARG A 75 12.17 -4.61 -10.21
N ALA A 76 11.75 -3.46 -9.71
CA ALA A 76 10.61 -3.34 -8.84
C ALA A 76 9.93 -2.00 -9.08
N SER A 77 8.63 -1.90 -8.82
CA SER A 77 7.95 -0.60 -8.84
C SER A 77 7.13 -0.37 -7.59
N ILE A 78 6.94 0.91 -7.29
CA ILE A 78 6.14 1.40 -6.18
C ILE A 78 5.17 2.45 -6.72
N LEU A 79 3.91 2.36 -6.32
CA LEU A 79 2.92 3.41 -6.50
C LEU A 79 2.91 4.32 -5.27
N PHE A 80 3.36 5.55 -5.48
CA PHE A 80 3.35 6.60 -4.48
C PHE A 80 2.09 7.43 -4.59
N HIS A 81 1.41 7.60 -3.45
CA HIS A 81 0.41 8.65 -3.28
C HIS A 81 1.11 9.98 -2.95
N ARG A 82 0.93 10.97 -3.81
CA ARG A 82 1.44 12.33 -3.68
C ARG A 82 0.39 13.20 -3.01
N HIS A 83 0.51 13.34 -1.69
CA HIS A 83 -0.36 14.22 -0.92
C HIS A 83 -0.29 15.67 -1.43
N HIS A 84 -1.44 16.33 -1.47
CA HIS A 84 -1.55 17.75 -1.76
C HIS A 84 -0.99 18.65 -0.64
N ASP A 85 -0.80 18.12 0.58
CA ASP A 85 -0.14 18.83 1.67
C ASP A 85 1.39 18.81 1.47
N PRO A 86 2.05 19.96 1.23
CA PRO A 86 3.50 20.02 1.06
C PRO A 86 4.28 19.66 2.34
N LYS A 87 3.61 19.57 3.50
CA LYS A 87 4.19 19.11 4.77
C LYS A 87 4.03 17.60 4.96
N ALA A 88 3.35 16.91 4.04
CA ALA A 88 3.18 15.47 4.10
C ALA A 88 4.56 14.79 4.12
N PRO A 89 4.84 13.92 5.09
CA PRO A 89 6.16 13.34 5.18
C PRO A 89 6.49 12.46 3.98
N GLY A 90 7.70 12.61 3.44
CA GLY A 90 8.16 11.87 2.26
C GLY A 90 7.75 12.50 0.93
N ILE A 91 6.87 13.52 0.90
CA ILE A 91 6.47 14.16 -0.35
C ILE A 91 7.68 14.77 -1.09
N THR A 92 8.60 15.40 -0.36
CA THR A 92 9.83 15.96 -0.93
C THR A 92 10.70 14.89 -1.59
N LEU A 93 10.78 13.69 -0.99
CA LEU A 93 11.50 12.57 -1.60
C LEU A 93 10.80 12.15 -2.90
N VAL A 94 9.51 11.84 -2.83
CA VAL A 94 8.72 11.36 -3.99
C VAL A 94 8.72 12.37 -5.14
N ASP A 95 8.66 13.66 -4.83
CA ASP A 95 8.70 14.73 -5.83
C ASP A 95 10.09 14.93 -6.45
N ALA A 96 11.15 14.52 -5.76
CA ALA A 96 12.54 14.62 -6.24
C ALA A 96 12.97 13.44 -7.12
N LEU A 97 12.34 12.25 -6.99
CA LEU A 97 12.73 11.04 -7.74
C LEU A 97 12.65 11.25 -9.25
N ARG A 98 13.77 11.05 -9.95
CA ARG A 98 13.90 11.10 -11.42
C ARG A 98 14.76 9.93 -11.91
N PRO A 99 14.62 9.52 -13.18
CA PRO A 99 15.52 8.54 -13.77
C PRO A 99 17.01 8.89 -13.54
N GLY A 100 17.81 7.90 -13.18
CA GLY A 100 19.22 8.06 -12.81
C GLY A 100 19.47 8.46 -11.35
N ASN A 101 18.43 8.69 -10.54
CA ASN A 101 18.62 8.88 -9.10
C ASN A 101 18.91 7.54 -8.41
N GLU A 102 19.93 7.52 -7.56
CA GLU A 102 20.17 6.41 -6.66
C GLU A 102 19.40 6.60 -5.34
N ILE A 103 18.82 5.51 -4.84
CA ILE A 103 18.17 5.46 -3.53
C ILE A 103 18.40 4.11 -2.86
N THR A 104 18.58 4.14 -1.54
CA THR A 104 18.78 2.93 -0.74
C THR A 104 17.45 2.26 -0.40
N TRP A 105 17.29 1.03 -0.86
CA TRP A 105 16.17 0.18 -0.55
C TRP A 105 16.41 -0.54 0.78
N CYS A 106 15.66 -0.16 1.82
CA CYS A 106 15.92 -0.65 3.19
C CYS A 106 15.04 -1.86 3.52
N GLY A 107 15.43 -3.02 2.99
CA GLY A 107 14.78 -4.30 3.25
C GLY A 107 13.47 -4.52 2.50
N VAL A 108 12.96 -5.75 2.58
CA VAL A 108 11.64 -6.15 2.07
C VAL A 108 11.02 -7.08 3.11
N GLY A 109 9.84 -6.73 3.61
CA GLY A 109 9.12 -7.63 4.51
C GLY A 109 7.84 -7.04 5.08
N SER A 110 7.01 -7.93 5.62
CA SER A 110 5.69 -7.62 6.15
C SER A 110 5.59 -7.82 7.66
N ALA A 111 4.70 -7.06 8.30
CA ALA A 111 4.30 -7.34 9.67
C ALA A 111 3.70 -8.76 9.78
N LYS A 112 4.03 -9.51 10.84
CA LYS A 112 3.51 -10.88 11.02
C LYS A 112 1.97 -10.96 10.99
N SER A 113 1.29 -9.92 11.45
CA SER A 113 -0.17 -9.83 11.47
C SER A 113 -0.80 -9.48 10.12
N PHE A 114 -0.02 -8.97 9.16
CA PHE A 114 -0.51 -8.47 7.87
C PHE A 114 0.28 -9.10 6.73
N ARG A 115 -0.10 -10.32 6.36
CA ARG A 115 0.51 -11.12 5.31
C ARG A 115 -0.56 -11.76 4.45
N TRP A 116 -0.26 -11.93 3.16
CA TRP A 116 -1.08 -12.76 2.28
C TRP A 116 -1.09 -14.21 2.79
N THR A 117 -2.29 -14.77 2.97
CA THR A 117 -2.45 -16.16 3.46
C THR A 117 -3.04 -17.12 2.44
N SER A 118 -3.03 -16.76 1.15
CA SER A 118 -3.67 -17.54 0.07
C SER A 118 -5.10 -18.02 0.38
N PRO A 119 -6.00 -17.12 0.88
CA PRO A 119 -7.41 -17.46 1.06
C PRO A 119 -8.06 -17.82 -0.28
N ALA A 120 -9.09 -18.67 -0.27
CA ALA A 120 -9.87 -18.97 -1.47
C ALA A 120 -10.57 -17.72 -2.03
N ALA A 121 -11.02 -16.85 -1.11
CA ALA A 121 -11.70 -15.60 -1.39
C ALA A 121 -11.21 -14.49 -0.45
N ALA A 122 -10.87 -13.32 -0.98
CA ALA A 122 -10.45 -12.17 -0.17
C ALA A 122 -11.04 -10.84 -0.62
N VAL A 123 -11.24 -9.96 0.36
CA VAL A 123 -11.60 -8.56 0.16
C VAL A 123 -10.48 -7.68 0.71
N ALA A 124 -10.12 -6.61 0.02
CA ALA A 124 -9.20 -5.60 0.54
C ALA A 124 -9.81 -4.19 0.44
N LEU A 125 -9.77 -3.44 1.54
CA LEU A 125 -10.22 -2.05 1.62
C LEU A 125 -9.03 -1.15 1.93
N GLY A 126 -8.98 0.00 1.27
CA GLY A 126 -8.01 1.03 1.59
C GLY A 126 -8.22 2.33 0.83
N ASP A 127 -7.31 3.27 1.05
CA ASP A 127 -7.33 4.59 0.42
C ASP A 127 -6.25 4.71 -0.65
N ALA A 128 -6.08 5.90 -1.23
CA ALA A 128 -5.07 6.20 -2.25
C ALA A 128 -3.63 5.77 -1.85
N THR A 129 -3.29 5.70 -0.56
CA THR A 129 -1.96 5.25 -0.10
C THR A 129 -1.75 3.74 -0.27
N THR A 130 -2.81 2.99 -0.57
CA THR A 130 -2.82 1.53 -0.64
C THR A 130 -2.96 0.97 -2.05
N VAL A 131 -3.02 1.81 -3.09
CA VAL A 131 -3.21 1.33 -4.49
C VAL A 131 -2.15 0.31 -4.88
N GLY A 132 -0.88 0.54 -4.55
CA GLY A 132 0.20 -0.43 -4.80
C GLY A 132 0.02 -1.77 -4.08
N LEU A 133 -0.49 -1.74 -2.84
CA LEU A 133 -0.87 -2.95 -2.11
C LEU A 133 -2.00 -3.70 -2.81
N MET A 134 -3.02 -2.98 -3.29
CA MET A 134 -4.17 -3.60 -3.98
C MET A 134 -3.75 -4.26 -5.29
N VAL A 135 -2.87 -3.62 -6.06
CA VAL A 135 -2.26 -4.22 -7.27
C VAL A 135 -1.51 -5.51 -6.92
N ALA A 136 -0.64 -5.48 -5.90
CA ALA A 136 0.12 -6.66 -5.50
C ALA A 136 -0.79 -7.82 -5.03
N LEU A 137 -1.85 -7.52 -4.28
CA LEU A 137 -2.82 -8.51 -3.81
C LEU A 137 -3.65 -9.10 -4.97
N ALA A 138 -4.15 -8.25 -5.87
CA ALA A 138 -4.93 -8.69 -7.03
C ALA A 138 -4.10 -9.61 -7.94
N GLU A 139 -2.86 -9.21 -8.24
CA GLU A 139 -1.94 -10.00 -9.07
C GLU A 139 -1.61 -11.34 -8.43
N ARG A 140 -1.38 -11.37 -7.10
CA ARG A 140 -1.15 -12.64 -6.39
C ARG A 140 -2.38 -13.54 -6.39
N ALA A 141 -3.56 -12.98 -6.11
CA ALA A 141 -4.80 -13.74 -6.15
C ALA A 141 -5.06 -14.34 -7.53
N ARG A 142 -4.85 -13.55 -8.60
CA ARG A 142 -4.96 -13.99 -10.00
C ARG A 142 -3.99 -15.12 -10.31
N ALA A 143 -2.73 -14.99 -9.91
CA ALA A 143 -1.71 -16.03 -10.11
C ALA A 143 -2.03 -17.35 -9.37
N GLU A 144 -2.73 -17.26 -8.23
CA GLU A 144 -3.14 -18.40 -7.41
C GLU A 144 -4.55 -18.92 -7.74
N GLY A 145 -5.26 -18.32 -8.69
CA GLY A 145 -6.65 -18.67 -9.03
C GLY A 145 -7.64 -18.41 -7.89
N ARG A 146 -7.39 -17.38 -7.07
CA ARG A 146 -8.25 -16.97 -5.94
C ARG A 146 -9.19 -15.85 -6.36
N SER A 147 -10.37 -15.82 -5.74
CA SER A 147 -11.30 -14.71 -5.90
C SER A 147 -10.85 -13.53 -5.05
N PHE A 148 -10.80 -12.33 -5.63
CA PHE A 148 -10.33 -11.13 -4.94
C PHE A 148 -11.15 -9.91 -5.35
N LEU A 149 -11.50 -9.10 -4.35
CA LEU A 149 -12.17 -7.82 -4.53
C LEU A 149 -11.38 -6.72 -3.82
N ALA A 150 -10.89 -5.73 -4.58
CA ALA A 150 -10.37 -4.50 -4.03
C ALA A 150 -11.46 -3.42 -3.99
N VAL A 151 -11.51 -2.68 -2.88
CA VAL A 151 -12.38 -1.53 -2.68
C VAL A 151 -11.52 -0.36 -2.24
N LEU A 152 -11.48 0.68 -3.04
CA LEU A 152 -10.57 1.80 -2.86
C LEU A 152 -11.32 3.12 -2.75
N GLU A 153 -10.91 3.96 -1.82
CA GLU A 153 -11.33 5.36 -1.74
C GLU A 153 -10.20 6.27 -2.22
N LEU A 154 -10.46 7.11 -3.23
CA LEU A 154 -9.50 8.09 -3.76
C LEU A 154 -10.18 9.40 -4.08
N ASP A 155 -9.40 10.48 -4.18
CA ASP A 155 -9.91 11.71 -4.77
C ASP A 155 -10.49 11.44 -6.17
N ALA A 156 -11.58 12.14 -6.50
CA ALA A 156 -12.35 11.89 -7.73
C ALA A 156 -11.49 12.00 -9.00
N ALA A 157 -10.46 12.86 -8.98
CA ALA A 157 -9.52 13.05 -10.07
C ALA A 157 -8.61 11.83 -10.32
N ASP A 158 -8.37 10.99 -9.32
CA ASP A 158 -7.47 9.83 -9.40
C ASP A 158 -8.21 8.51 -9.60
N CYS A 159 -9.55 8.51 -9.48
CA CYS A 159 -10.39 7.31 -9.59
C CYS A 159 -10.21 6.58 -10.93
N SER A 160 -10.14 7.32 -12.04
CA SER A 160 -9.94 6.73 -13.39
C SER A 160 -8.59 6.02 -13.51
N ALA A 161 -7.53 6.60 -12.94
CA ALA A 161 -6.20 5.99 -12.94
C ALA A 161 -6.19 4.70 -12.10
N ALA A 162 -6.81 4.72 -10.92
CA ALA A 162 -6.95 3.52 -10.08
C ALA A 162 -7.77 2.42 -10.78
N GLN A 163 -8.88 2.76 -11.46
CA GLN A 163 -9.69 1.80 -12.21
C GLN A 163 -8.92 1.19 -13.38
N THR A 164 -8.04 1.97 -14.04
CA THR A 164 -7.18 1.45 -15.11
C THR A 164 -6.18 0.41 -14.59
N LEU A 165 -5.65 0.62 -13.38
CA LEU A 165 -4.73 -0.31 -12.72
C LEU A 165 -5.44 -1.56 -12.19
N LEU A 166 -6.67 -1.40 -11.73
CA LEU A 166 -7.47 -2.46 -11.10
C LEU A 166 -8.87 -2.47 -11.74
N PRO A 167 -9.03 -3.06 -12.93
CA PRO A 167 -10.28 -3.00 -13.68
C PRO A 167 -11.49 -3.59 -12.94
N ASP A 168 -11.27 -4.59 -12.09
CA ASP A 168 -12.31 -5.28 -11.33
C ASP A 168 -12.53 -4.70 -9.92
N ALA A 169 -11.82 -3.62 -9.55
CA ALA A 169 -11.99 -2.99 -8.25
C ALA A 169 -13.25 -2.11 -8.20
N VAL A 170 -13.79 -1.97 -6.99
CA VAL A 170 -14.76 -0.93 -6.67
C VAL A 170 -13.97 0.33 -6.27
N VAL A 171 -13.97 1.34 -7.13
CA VAL A 171 -13.31 2.62 -6.86
C VAL A 171 -14.35 3.66 -6.48
N LEU A 172 -14.20 4.23 -5.28
CA LEU A 172 -15.13 5.17 -4.68
C LEU A 172 -14.47 6.57 -4.58
N PRO A 173 -15.16 7.63 -5.01
CA PRO A 173 -14.68 8.98 -4.77
C PRO A 173 -14.69 9.28 -3.26
N ALA A 174 -13.58 9.84 -2.78
CA ALA A 174 -13.40 10.25 -1.40
C ALA A 174 -14.43 11.30 -1.01
N LYS A 175 -14.82 11.22 0.27
CA LYS A 175 -15.67 12.21 0.93
C LYS A 175 -14.82 13.08 1.84
N GLU A 176 -15.43 14.10 2.44
CA GLU A 176 -14.75 15.04 3.33
C GLU A 176 -13.97 14.35 4.46
N GLU A 177 -14.61 13.36 5.11
CA GLU A 177 -13.99 12.59 6.18
C GLU A 177 -13.38 11.28 5.65
N PRO A 178 -12.09 10.99 5.94
CA PRO A 178 -11.41 9.80 5.44
C PRO A 178 -12.15 8.49 5.75
N GLY A 179 -12.26 7.64 4.74
CA GLY A 179 -12.88 6.32 4.80
C GLY A 179 -14.41 6.32 4.88
N THR A 180 -15.07 7.47 4.76
CA THR A 180 -16.54 7.53 4.80
C THR A 180 -17.17 6.84 3.59
N ALA A 181 -16.56 6.93 2.40
CA ALA A 181 -17.07 6.22 1.24
C ALA A 181 -16.95 4.70 1.42
N LEU A 182 -15.85 4.25 2.03
CA LEU A 182 -15.67 2.83 2.41
C LEU A 182 -16.67 2.41 3.50
N ASP A 183 -16.98 3.26 4.47
CA ASP A 183 -17.97 2.98 5.51
C ASP A 183 -19.35 2.72 4.88
N ASP A 184 -19.75 3.55 3.91
CA ASP A 184 -21.01 3.39 3.16
C ASP A 184 -21.02 2.11 2.30
N TRP A 185 -19.89 1.79 1.67
CA TRP A 185 -19.75 0.54 0.93
C TRP A 185 -19.87 -0.67 1.87
N VAL A 186 -19.17 -0.68 3.01
CA VAL A 186 -19.28 -1.76 4.01
C VAL A 186 -20.71 -1.89 4.53
N ALA A 187 -21.43 -0.77 4.70
CA ALA A 187 -22.81 -0.79 5.14
C ALA A 187 -23.78 -1.40 4.10
N SER A 188 -23.47 -1.27 2.81
CA SER A 188 -24.33 -1.75 1.71
C SER A 188 -23.89 -3.08 1.11
N ALA A 189 -22.65 -3.50 1.34
CA ALA A 189 -22.10 -4.75 0.82
C ALA A 189 -22.91 -5.97 1.27
N THR A 190 -23.07 -6.93 0.36
CA THR A 190 -23.60 -8.25 0.65
C THR A 190 -22.53 -9.27 0.26
N PHE A 191 -22.38 -10.31 1.07
CA PHE A 191 -21.36 -11.35 0.89
C PHE A 191 -22.00 -12.72 0.56
N ASP A 192 -23.25 -12.69 0.08
CA ASP A 192 -24.10 -13.87 -0.09
C ASP A 192 -23.56 -14.81 -1.18
N ASP A 193 -23.09 -14.25 -2.30
CA ASP A 193 -22.45 -15.00 -3.40
C ASP A 193 -20.92 -15.08 -3.25
N PHE A 194 -20.36 -14.38 -2.26
CA PHE A 194 -18.92 -14.21 -2.07
C PHE A 194 -18.60 -13.98 -0.59
N THR A 195 -18.39 -15.06 0.17
CA THR A 195 -17.96 -14.96 1.57
C THR A 195 -16.43 -14.92 1.66
N PRO A 196 -15.82 -13.79 2.05
CA PRO A 196 -14.37 -13.71 2.13
C PRO A 196 -13.82 -14.53 3.30
N GLU A 197 -12.81 -15.36 3.02
CA GLU A 197 -12.03 -16.07 4.05
C GLU A 197 -11.00 -15.16 4.72
N ALA A 198 -10.58 -14.08 4.04
CA ALA A 198 -9.72 -13.06 4.62
C ALA A 198 -10.12 -11.66 4.15
N ILE A 199 -9.96 -10.70 5.06
CA ILE A 199 -10.16 -9.28 4.76
C ILE A 199 -8.89 -8.51 5.10
N TYR A 200 -8.43 -7.68 4.18
CA TYR A 200 -7.27 -6.80 4.37
C TYR A 200 -7.74 -5.35 4.47
N LEU A 201 -7.48 -4.70 5.60
CA LEU A 201 -7.79 -3.29 5.81
C LEU A 201 -6.47 -2.51 5.96
N ALA A 202 -6.21 -1.56 5.06
CA ALA A 202 -5.02 -0.72 5.11
C ALA A 202 -5.35 0.76 4.81
N GLY A 203 -4.42 1.68 5.07
CA GLY A 203 -4.64 3.12 4.90
C GLY A 203 -4.90 3.84 6.23
N HIS A 204 -5.95 4.65 6.30
CA HIS A 204 -6.27 5.47 7.47
C HIS A 204 -6.69 4.68 8.72
N GLY A 205 -5.93 4.81 9.81
CA GLY A 205 -6.08 4.02 11.03
C GLY A 205 -7.45 4.11 11.71
N GLN A 206 -8.04 5.31 11.82
CA GLN A 206 -9.36 5.48 12.43
C GLN A 206 -10.45 4.84 11.57
N SER A 207 -10.35 4.93 10.24
CA SER A 207 -11.33 4.32 9.33
C SER A 207 -11.24 2.80 9.37
N ILE A 208 -10.03 2.23 9.40
CA ILE A 208 -9.81 0.78 9.59
C ILE A 208 -10.53 0.26 10.84
N GLN A 209 -10.50 1.02 11.95
CA GLN A 209 -11.19 0.62 13.19
C GLN A 209 -12.71 0.55 13.01
N ARG A 210 -13.31 1.58 12.39
CA ARG A 210 -14.76 1.64 12.11
C ARG A 210 -15.18 0.51 11.17
N GLN A 211 -14.45 0.33 10.07
CA GLN A 211 -14.73 -0.69 9.05
C GLN A 211 -14.59 -2.10 9.63
N ARG A 212 -13.52 -2.37 10.41
CA ARG A 212 -13.35 -3.65 11.10
C ARG A 212 -14.50 -3.96 12.05
N GLN A 213 -14.96 -2.96 12.80
CA GLN A 213 -16.11 -3.12 13.70
C GLN A 213 -17.37 -3.46 12.90
N ALA A 214 -17.68 -2.68 11.86
CA ALA A 214 -18.84 -2.90 11.00
C ALA A 214 -18.82 -4.29 10.33
N LEU A 215 -17.69 -4.72 9.78
CA LEU A 215 -17.51 -6.05 9.19
C LEU A 215 -17.74 -7.18 10.21
N SER A 216 -17.27 -7.01 11.46
CA SER A 216 -17.48 -8.02 12.50
C SER A 216 -18.94 -8.05 13.00
N SER A 217 -19.52 -6.88 13.29
CA SER A 217 -20.81 -6.79 13.97
C SER A 217 -22.00 -6.91 13.04
N ARG A 218 -21.89 -6.43 11.80
CA ARG A 218 -22.97 -6.42 10.81
C ARG A 218 -22.96 -7.67 9.95
N HIS A 219 -21.78 -8.11 9.52
CA HIS A 219 -21.61 -9.23 8.59
C HIS A 219 -21.18 -10.53 9.27
N GLY A 220 -21.03 -10.53 10.61
CA GLY A 220 -20.70 -11.72 11.39
C GLY A 220 -19.32 -12.32 11.10
N LEU A 221 -18.44 -11.57 10.43
CA LEU A 221 -17.13 -12.07 10.01
C LEU A 221 -16.19 -12.27 11.21
N ASP A 222 -15.45 -13.37 11.21
CA ASP A 222 -14.50 -13.66 12.29
C ASP A 222 -13.43 -12.56 12.36
N ARG A 223 -13.23 -11.97 13.55
CA ARG A 223 -12.20 -10.97 13.79
C ARG A 223 -10.77 -11.44 13.47
N LYS A 224 -10.54 -12.76 13.41
CA LYS A 224 -9.27 -13.39 13.02
C LYS A 224 -9.06 -13.42 11.50
N SER A 225 -10.12 -13.37 10.69
CA SER A 225 -10.00 -13.25 9.23
C SER A 225 -9.69 -11.83 8.78
N ILE A 226 -9.92 -10.83 9.65
CA ILE A 226 -9.66 -9.42 9.38
C ILE A 226 -8.22 -9.03 9.80
N ARG A 227 -7.41 -8.74 8.79
CA ARG A 227 -6.02 -8.28 8.90
C ARG A 227 -5.97 -6.78 8.71
N THR A 228 -5.24 -6.07 9.57
CA THR A 228 -5.19 -4.61 9.56
C THR A 228 -3.77 -4.09 9.52
N GLN A 229 -3.51 -3.07 8.70
CA GLN A 229 -2.24 -2.35 8.65
C GLN A 229 -2.48 -0.85 8.42
N PRO A 230 -2.54 -0.02 9.49
CA PRO A 230 -2.64 1.42 9.32
C PRO A 230 -1.35 1.96 8.67
N TYR A 231 -1.50 2.74 7.61
CA TYR A 231 -0.39 3.42 6.92
C TYR A 231 -0.23 4.85 7.45
N TRP A 232 -1.35 5.48 7.80
CA TRP A 232 -1.39 6.83 8.35
C TRP A 232 -2.59 7.00 9.29
N ALA A 233 -2.61 8.07 10.09
CA ALA A 233 -3.70 8.38 11.00
C ALA A 233 -3.75 9.88 11.30
N THR A 234 -4.94 10.46 11.37
CA THR A 234 -5.11 11.86 11.75
C THR A 234 -4.42 12.15 13.09
N GLY A 235 -3.61 13.21 13.11
CA GLY A 235 -2.86 13.63 14.30
C GLY A 235 -1.59 12.80 14.60
N LYS A 236 -1.20 11.87 13.73
CA LYS A 236 0.03 11.07 13.90
C LYS A 236 0.98 11.22 12.71
N VAL A 237 2.24 11.49 13.01
CA VAL A 237 3.33 11.51 12.03
C VAL A 237 4.15 10.25 12.16
N GLY A 238 4.30 9.52 11.06
CA GLY A 238 5.07 8.30 11.01
C GLY A 238 4.40 7.19 11.81
N LEU A 239 3.53 6.42 11.17
CA LEU A 239 3.16 5.08 11.64
C LEU A 239 4.20 4.02 11.26
#